data_AF-A0A8J8FCT2-F1
#
_entry.id   AF-A0A8J8FCT2-F1
#
_cell.length_a   1.000
_cell.length_b   1.000
_cell.length_c   1.000
_cell.angle_alpha   90.00
_cell.angle_beta   90.00
_cell.angle_gamma   90.00
#
_symmetry.space_group_name_H-M   'P 1'
#
loop_
_entity.id
_entity.type
_entity.pdbx_description
1 polymer ?
#
loop_
_entity_poly.entity_id
_entity_poly.type
_entity_poly.pdbx_seq_one_letter_code
_entity_poly.pdbx_strand_id
1 'polypeptide(L)'
;MKKLLTAIAFILVLPVFAQNESPVEFKTMKYSFGKVEQGKPVTTEFTFTNKSDKPVIIETATAGCGCTKPEYPEAPILKGKTGVIKVTYNAANMGSFTKTVTVKFANVAAPVVLTIDGEVIKS
;
A
#
# COMPACT_ATOMS: atom_id res chain seq x y z
N MET A 1 -6.96 -55.76 -37.32
CA MET A 1 -6.98 -55.96 -35.85
C MET A 1 -6.07 -54.89 -35.24
N LYS A 2 -6.58 -54.14 -34.25
CA LYS A 2 -5.98 -52.96 -33.61
C LYS A 2 -4.52 -53.22 -33.19
N LYS A 3 -3.60 -52.32 -33.53
CA LYS A 3 -2.39 -52.09 -32.72
C LYS A 3 -2.27 -50.60 -32.43
N LEU A 4 -2.42 -50.30 -31.14
CA LEU A 4 -2.51 -49.00 -30.50
C LEU A 4 -1.24 -48.17 -30.78
N LEU A 5 -1.44 -46.96 -31.31
CA LEU A 5 -0.47 -45.87 -31.23
C LEU A 5 -0.67 -45.18 -29.88
N THR A 6 0.09 -45.58 -28.86
CA THR A 6 0.14 -44.88 -27.57
C THR A 6 1.04 -43.65 -27.72
N ALA A 7 0.41 -42.50 -28.00
CA ALA A 7 1.05 -41.20 -27.87
C ALA A 7 1.28 -40.89 -26.38
N ILE A 8 2.54 -40.89 -25.96
CA ILE A 8 2.97 -40.44 -24.64
C ILE A 8 2.82 -38.91 -24.62
N ALA A 9 1.73 -38.42 -24.02
CA ALA A 9 1.56 -37.02 -23.70
C ALA A 9 2.48 -36.67 -22.52
N PHE A 10 3.60 -36.00 -22.81
CA PHE A 10 4.48 -35.44 -21.80
C PHE A 10 3.79 -34.23 -21.16
N ILE A 11 3.05 -34.48 -20.06
CA ILE A 11 2.44 -33.43 -19.26
C ILE A 11 3.56 -32.74 -18.48
N LEU A 12 3.97 -31.57 -18.98
CA LEU A 12 4.90 -30.67 -18.29
C LEU A 12 4.17 -30.10 -17.05
N VAL A 13 4.34 -30.74 -15.90
CA VAL A 13 3.83 -30.21 -14.63
C VAL A 13 4.78 -29.08 -14.20
N LEU A 14 4.42 -27.84 -14.55
CA LEU A 14 5.09 -26.68 -13.97
C LEU A 14 4.69 -26.60 -12.49
N PRO A 15 5.65 -26.50 -11.56
CA PRO A 15 5.31 -26.19 -10.17
C PRO A 15 4.70 -24.79 -10.15
N VAL A 16 3.42 -24.72 -9.77
CA VAL A 16 2.75 -23.46 -9.46
C VAL A 16 3.38 -22.96 -8.16
N PHE A 17 4.40 -22.11 -8.29
CA PHE A 17 4.92 -21.38 -7.15
C PHE A 17 3.80 -20.48 -6.63
N ALA A 18 3.25 -20.83 -5.47
CA ALA A 18 2.33 -19.96 -4.75
C ALA A 18 3.10 -18.68 -4.38
N GLN A 19 2.96 -17.65 -5.21
CA GLN A 19 3.46 -16.32 -4.91
C GLN A 19 2.63 -15.83 -3.72
N ASN A 20 3.27 -15.65 -2.57
CA ASN A 20 2.65 -15.04 -1.39
C ASN A 20 2.32 -13.58 -1.75
N GLU A 21 1.17 -13.39 -2.40
CA GLU A 21 0.65 -12.07 -2.74
C GLU A 21 0.20 -11.39 -1.45
N SER A 22 0.57 -10.11 -1.30
CA SER A 22 0.09 -9.27 -0.21
C SER A 22 -1.46 -9.29 -0.22
N PRO A 23 -2.12 -9.44 0.95
CA PRO A 23 -3.58 -9.46 1.01
C PRO A 23 -4.22 -8.11 0.62
N VAL A 24 -3.40 -7.07 0.49
CA VAL A 24 -3.78 -5.74 0.03
C VAL A 24 -2.95 -5.31 -1.18
N GLU A 25 -3.61 -4.66 -2.14
CA GLU A 25 -2.98 -4.03 -3.30
C GLU A 25 -3.19 -2.51 -3.23
N PHE A 26 -2.11 -1.74 -3.20
CA PHE A 26 -2.16 -0.27 -3.24
C PHE A 26 -2.12 0.24 -4.68
N LYS A 27 -2.92 1.27 -4.99
CA LYS A 27 -2.86 1.96 -6.29
C LYS A 27 -1.52 2.67 -6.50
N THR A 28 -1.01 3.27 -5.42
CA THR A 28 0.34 3.82 -5.33
C THR A 28 0.80 3.74 -3.87
N MET A 29 2.10 3.67 -3.66
CA MET A 29 2.72 3.73 -2.33
C MET A 29 3.60 4.97 -2.14
N LYS A 30 3.72 5.80 -3.18
CA LYS A 30 4.51 7.03 -3.16
C LYS A 30 3.70 8.19 -3.74
N TYR A 31 3.83 9.36 -3.14
CA TYR A 31 3.22 10.58 -3.64
C TYR A 31 4.15 11.78 -3.43
N SER A 32 4.47 12.48 -4.52
CA SER A 32 5.23 13.72 -4.46
C SER A 32 4.29 14.92 -4.56
N PHE A 33 4.35 15.81 -3.58
CA PHE A 33 3.60 17.07 -3.60
C PHE A 33 4.25 18.12 -4.50
N GLY A 34 5.49 17.91 -4.95
CA GLY A 34 6.29 18.96 -5.60
C GLY A 34 6.55 20.11 -4.62
N LYS A 35 6.28 21.35 -5.05
CA LYS A 35 6.47 22.54 -4.21
C LYS A 35 5.21 22.81 -3.40
N VAL A 36 5.37 22.98 -2.09
CA VAL A 36 4.28 23.31 -1.17
C VAL A 36 4.63 24.56 -0.38
N GLU A 37 3.63 25.36 -0.03
CA GLU A 37 3.83 26.58 0.73
C GLU A 37 4.11 26.32 2.21
N GLN A 38 5.03 27.08 2.80
CA GLN A 38 5.35 26.99 4.22
C GLN A 38 4.12 27.27 5.10
N GLY A 39 3.89 26.40 6.09
CA GLY A 39 2.82 26.55 7.06
C GLY A 39 1.42 26.20 6.53
N LYS A 40 1.29 25.78 5.26
CA LYS A 40 0.04 25.27 4.69
C LYS A 40 0.08 23.75 4.67
N PRO A 41 -0.71 23.05 5.51
CA PRO A 41 -0.78 21.60 5.48
C PRO A 41 -1.22 21.08 4.13
N VAL A 42 -0.63 19.98 3.69
CA VAL A 42 -0.98 19.27 2.46
C VAL A 42 -1.36 17.83 2.76
N THR A 43 -2.35 17.31 2.04
CA THR A 43 -2.90 15.97 2.27
C THR A 43 -2.94 15.19 0.97
N THR A 44 -2.62 13.90 1.05
CA THR A 44 -2.79 12.94 -0.06
C THR A 44 -3.51 11.69 0.44
N GLU A 45 -4.12 10.96 -0.49
CA GLU A 45 -4.89 9.75 -0.22
C GLU A 45 -4.26 8.54 -0.89
N PHE A 46 -3.90 7.54 -0.09
CA PHE A 46 -3.41 6.24 -0.56
C PHE A 46 -4.56 5.25 -0.55
N THR A 47 -5.07 4.92 -1.74
CA THR A 47 -6.13 3.91 -1.91
C THR A 47 -5.54 2.53 -2.04
N PHE A 48 -6.11 1.56 -1.32
CA PHE A 48 -5.80 0.15 -1.45
C PHE A 48 -7.06 -0.71 -1.61
N THR A 49 -6.91 -1.88 -2.19
CA THR A 49 -7.98 -2.88 -2.37
C THR A 49 -7.63 -4.13 -1.58
N ASN A 50 -8.59 -4.69 -0.83
CA ASN A 50 -8.42 -6.00 -0.22
C ASN A 50 -8.56 -7.11 -1.29
N LYS A 51 -7.50 -7.89 -1.50
CA LYS A 51 -7.47 -9.02 -2.44
C LYS A 51 -7.68 -10.37 -1.77
N SER A 52 -7.63 -10.41 -0.45
CA SER A 52 -7.79 -11.65 0.32
C SER A 52 -9.26 -12.06 0.47
N ASP A 53 -9.46 -13.33 0.82
CA ASP A 53 -10.79 -13.89 1.12
C ASP A 53 -11.34 -13.51 2.50
N LYS A 54 -10.53 -12.83 3.32
CA LYS A 54 -10.87 -12.42 4.68
C LYS A 54 -10.98 -10.90 4.77
N PRO A 55 -11.75 -10.35 5.72
CA PRO A 55 -11.69 -8.92 6.01
C PRO A 55 -10.27 -8.50 6.39
N VAL A 56 -9.81 -7.37 5.86
CA VAL A 56 -8.54 -6.74 6.21
C VAL A 56 -8.79 -5.62 7.20
N ILE A 57 -8.01 -5.58 8.28
CA ILE A 57 -8.08 -4.55 9.32
C ILE A 57 -6.72 -3.87 9.39
N ILE A 58 -6.70 -2.54 9.45
CA ILE A 58 -5.48 -1.77 9.74
C ILE A 58 -5.33 -1.74 11.27
N GLU A 59 -4.25 -2.30 11.79
CA GLU A 59 -3.94 -2.26 13.23
C GLU A 59 -3.38 -0.88 13.61
N THR A 60 -2.44 -0.39 12.81
CA THR A 60 -1.81 0.90 13.05
C THR A 60 -1.38 1.54 11.74
N ALA A 61 -1.37 2.86 11.71
CA ALA A 61 -0.60 3.65 10.75
C ALA A 61 0.26 4.64 11.54
N THR A 62 1.58 4.44 11.51
CA THR A 62 2.51 5.22 12.31
C THR A 62 3.39 6.07 11.41
N ALA A 63 3.36 7.38 11.60
CA ALA A 63 4.27 8.30 10.92
C ALA A 63 5.66 8.30 11.58
N GLY A 64 6.71 8.49 10.77
CA GLY A 64 8.07 8.65 11.28
C GLY A 64 8.36 9.96 12.02
N CYS A 65 7.48 10.97 11.93
CA CYS A 65 7.59 12.24 12.65
C CYS A 65 6.19 12.73 13.08
N GLY A 66 6.13 13.55 14.14
CA GLY A 66 4.91 14.27 14.54
C GLY A 66 4.45 15.34 13.53
N CYS A 67 5.26 15.63 12.52
CA CYS A 67 4.93 16.54 11.42
C CYS A 67 4.03 15.93 10.33
N THR A 68 3.81 14.62 10.40
CA THR A 68 2.98 13.84 9.46
C THR A 68 1.91 13.11 10.25
N LYS A 69 0.65 13.23 9.82
CA LYS A 69 -0.51 12.62 10.46
C LYS A 69 -1.20 11.66 9.49
N PRO A 70 -1.21 10.35 9.77
CA PRO A 70 -2.02 9.40 9.02
C PRO A 70 -3.42 9.28 9.62
N GLU A 71 -4.42 9.09 8.77
CA GLU A 71 -5.81 8.77 9.12
C GLU A 71 -6.27 7.60 8.25
N TYR A 72 -6.92 6.61 8.85
CA TYR A 72 -7.27 5.36 8.20
C TYR A 72 -8.59 4.81 8.73
N PRO A 73 -9.29 3.94 7.97
CA PRO A 73 -10.53 3.33 8.43
C PRO A 73 -10.27 2.34 9.56
N GLU A 74 -11.02 2.47 10.65
CA GLU A 74 -11.04 1.51 11.76
C GLU A 74 -11.91 0.28 11.44
N ALA A 75 -12.86 0.45 10.52
CA ALA A 75 -13.74 -0.63 10.10
C ALA A 75 -12.99 -1.65 9.21
N PRO A 76 -13.32 -2.96 9.32
CA PRO A 76 -12.78 -3.98 8.42
C PRO A 76 -13.12 -3.73 6.95
N ILE A 77 -12.14 -3.88 6.07
CA ILE A 77 -12.28 -3.78 4.62
C ILE A 77 -12.54 -5.18 4.04
N LEU A 78 -13.73 -5.41 3.49
CA LEU A 78 -14.13 -6.70 2.92
C LEU A 78 -13.42 -7.00 1.58
N LYS A 79 -13.45 -8.28 1.16
CA LYS A 79 -12.89 -8.72 -0.13
C LYS A 79 -13.37 -7.84 -1.28
N GLY A 80 -12.44 -7.39 -2.12
CA GLY A 80 -12.70 -6.57 -3.30
C GLY A 80 -13.12 -5.14 -2.99
N LYS A 81 -13.24 -4.75 -1.72
CA LYS A 81 -13.52 -3.36 -1.31
C LYS A 81 -12.23 -2.58 -1.15
N THR A 82 -12.37 -1.27 -1.30
CA THR A 82 -11.27 -0.32 -1.19
C THR A 82 -11.26 0.37 0.16
N GLY A 83 -10.06 0.53 0.74
CA GLY A 83 -9.80 1.41 1.87
C GLY A 83 -8.96 2.61 1.43
N VAL A 84 -8.97 3.67 2.23
CA VAL A 84 -8.21 4.90 1.98
C VAL A 84 -7.41 5.28 3.22
N ILE A 85 -6.13 5.56 3.05
CA ILE A 85 -5.27 6.11 4.10
C ILE A 85 -4.92 7.54 3.72
N LYS A 86 -5.40 8.52 4.49
CA LYS A 86 -5.08 9.93 4.30
C LYS A 86 -3.79 10.24 5.04
N VAL A 87 -2.87 10.92 4.39
CA VAL A 87 -1.61 11.36 5.00
C VAL A 87 -1.49 12.86 4.84
N THR A 88 -1.45 13.56 5.98
CA THR A 88 -1.32 15.02 6.05
C THR A 88 0.06 15.39 6.55
N TYR A 89 0.76 16.26 5.82
CA TYR A 89 2.03 16.86 6.25
C TYR A 89 1.82 18.34 6.58
N ASN A 90 2.34 18.81 7.71
CA ASN A 90 2.07 20.17 8.19
C ASN A 90 2.86 21.28 7.47
N ALA A 91 3.90 20.94 6.71
CA ALA A 91 4.77 21.88 5.98
C ALA A 91 5.35 23.02 6.85
N ALA A 92 5.61 22.79 8.13
CA ALA A 92 6.09 23.85 9.04
C ALA A 92 7.54 24.32 8.74
N ASN A 93 8.39 23.39 8.27
CA ASN A 93 9.82 23.64 8.04
C ASN A 93 10.11 23.75 6.54
N MET A 94 10.86 24.76 6.13
CA MET A 94 11.30 24.95 4.74
C MET A 94 12.28 23.85 4.27
N GLY A 95 12.37 23.68 2.95
CA GLY A 95 13.30 22.76 2.29
C GLY A 95 12.66 21.45 1.86
N SER A 96 13.47 20.57 1.27
CA SER A 96 13.03 19.25 0.82
C SER A 96 12.65 18.35 1.99
N PHE A 97 11.61 17.54 1.80
CA PHE A 97 11.18 16.54 2.77
C PHE A 97 10.91 15.20 2.09
N THR A 98 11.16 14.14 2.85
CA THR A 98 10.66 12.79 2.57
C THR A 98 10.18 12.22 3.89
N LYS A 99 8.92 11.78 3.93
CA LYS A 99 8.28 11.23 5.13
C LYS A 99 7.66 9.90 4.81
N THR A 100 7.71 9.00 5.77
CA THR A 100 7.17 7.66 5.68
C THR A 100 6.06 7.45 6.70
N VAL A 101 5.07 6.67 6.29
CA VAL A 101 4.01 6.13 7.15
C VAL A 101 4.04 4.62 7.04
N THR A 102 4.29 3.95 8.16
CA THR A 102 4.29 2.49 8.25
C THR A 102 2.89 2.02 8.66
N VAL A 103 2.24 1.27 7.79
CA VAL A 103 0.90 0.72 7.95
C VAL A 103 1.01 -0.76 8.28
N LYS A 104 0.48 -1.17 9.43
CA LYS A 104 0.40 -2.56 9.85
C LYS A 104 -1.02 -3.07 9.67
N PHE A 105 -1.17 -4.20 8.99
CA PHE A 105 -2.45 -4.88 8.84
C PHE A 105 -2.51 -6.10 9.76
N ALA A 106 -3.70 -6.39 10.28
CA ALA A 106 -3.91 -7.54 11.15
C ALA A 106 -3.64 -8.85 10.39
N ASN A 107 -2.92 -9.77 11.02
CA ASN A 107 -2.52 -11.06 10.44
C ASN A 107 -1.66 -10.96 9.16
N VAL A 108 -1.02 -9.81 8.92
CA VAL A 108 -0.07 -9.63 7.82
C VAL A 108 1.32 -9.42 8.42
N ALA A 109 2.25 -10.32 8.11
CA ALA A 109 3.58 -10.30 8.74
C ALA A 109 4.40 -9.06 8.35
N ALA A 110 4.36 -8.66 7.08
CA ALA A 110 5.11 -7.52 6.57
C ALA A 110 4.25 -6.24 6.61
N PRO A 111 4.73 -5.16 7.25
CA PRO A 111 4.05 -3.86 7.18
C PRO A 111 4.24 -3.23 5.80
N VAL A 112 3.33 -2.34 5.43
CA VAL A 112 3.37 -1.56 4.20
C VAL A 112 3.92 -0.17 4.51
N VAL A 113 4.86 0.33 3.71
CA VAL A 113 5.43 1.67 3.89
C VAL A 113 4.93 2.60 2.79
N LEU A 114 4.20 3.64 3.17
CA LEU A 114 3.77 4.72 2.30
C LEU A 114 4.77 5.86 2.40
N THR A 115 5.12 6.48 1.27
CA THR A 115 6.08 7.59 1.22
C THR A 115 5.44 8.84 0.64
N ILE A 116 5.66 9.98 1.29
CA ILE A 116 5.38 11.30 0.72
C ILE A 116 6.66 12.11 0.64
N ASP A 117 6.78 12.92 -0.40
CA ASP A 117 7.92 13.81 -0.59
C ASP A 117 7.51 15.14 -1.24
N GLY A 118 8.42 16.11 -1.19
CA GLY A 118 8.23 17.43 -1.76
C GLY A 118 9.26 18.43 -1.27
N GLU A 119 9.00 19.70 -1.54
CA GLU A 119 9.83 20.83 -1.11
C GLU A 119 8.95 21.95 -0.57
N VAL A 120 9.19 22.34 0.68
CA VAL A 120 8.51 23.46 1.30
C VAL A 120 9.22 24.76 0.91
N ILE A 121 8.53 25.62 0.18
CA ILE A 121 9.02 26.92 -0.26
C ILE A 121 8.36 28.06 0.52
N LYS A 122 9.03 29.21 0.55
CA LYS A 122 8.44 30.43 1.09
C LYS A 122 7.26 30.82 0.20
N SER A 123 6.10 31.10 0.82
CA SER A 123 4.95 31.70 0.15
C SER A 123 5.29 33.02 -0.53
#